data_AF-A0A6L5Y6M9-F1
#
_entry.id   AF-A0A6L5Y6M9-F1
#
_cell.length_a   1.000
_cell.length_b   1.000
_cell.length_c   1.000
_cell.angle_alpha   90.00
_cell.angle_beta   90.00
_cell.angle_gamma   90.00
#
_symmetry.space_group_name_H-M   'P 1'
#
loop_
_entity.id
_entity.type
_entity.pdbx_description
1 polymer ?
#
loop_
_entity_poly.entity_id
_entity_poly.type
_entity_poly.pdbx_seq_one_letter_code
_entity_poly.pdbx_strand_id
1 'polypeptide(L)'
;MNSIYGEHLPEMNAIADEISRMLENGNYEHIRRRIKSEESMRNKCRLNHLPENERSALESIHDAIGFRIICHFIDEVYDYAKMIRNAFTVTAEKDYIRDCKPNGYRSYHMIVRYKGYYVEFQLRTIAMDTWASLEHEIKYKKELSNPELIGAELKRCADELASCDISMQVLRKRSGRAL
;
A
#
# COMPACT_ATOMS: atom_id res chain seq x y z
N MET A 1 2.35 28.43 6.77
CA MET A 1 1.13 27.79 6.22
C MET A 1 0.47 27.05 7.37
N ASN A 2 -0.85 27.16 7.52
CA ASN A 2 -1.58 26.29 8.44
C ASN A 2 -1.48 24.85 7.96
N SER A 3 -1.43 23.89 8.89
CA SER A 3 -1.34 22.47 8.58
C SER A 3 -2.44 22.07 7.60
N ILE A 4 -2.12 21.27 6.58
CA ILE A 4 -3.15 20.71 5.70
C ILE A 4 -4.09 19.75 6.44
N TYR A 5 -3.67 19.23 7.59
CA TYR A 5 -4.49 18.38 8.45
C TYR A 5 -5.18 19.15 9.58
N GLY A 6 -5.05 20.48 9.64
CA GLY A 6 -5.59 21.29 10.73
C GLY A 6 -5.10 20.81 12.09
N GLU A 7 -6.02 20.59 13.02
CA GLU A 7 -5.75 20.07 14.37
C GLU A 7 -5.89 18.54 14.49
N HIS A 8 -6.15 17.84 13.37
CA HIS A 8 -6.45 16.40 13.36
C HIS A 8 -5.22 15.49 13.45
N LEU A 9 -4.01 16.03 13.28
CA LEU A 9 -2.79 15.21 13.25
C LEU A 9 -2.58 14.34 14.51
N PRO A 10 -2.84 14.81 15.75
CA PRO A 10 -2.77 13.96 16.94
C PRO A 10 -3.79 12.81 16.90
N GLU A 11 -5.03 13.08 16.48
CA GLU A 11 -6.08 12.06 16.38
C GLU A 11 -5.75 11.02 15.29
N MET A 12 -5.26 11.46 14.14
CA MET A 12 -4.81 10.58 13.06
C MET A 12 -3.68 9.65 13.53
N ASN A 13 -2.73 10.16 14.34
CA ASN A 13 -1.69 9.32 14.92
C ASN A 13 -2.26 8.33 15.94
N ALA A 14 -3.18 8.75 16.80
CA ALA A 14 -3.83 7.86 17.77
C ALA A 14 -4.60 6.72 17.07
N ILE A 15 -5.31 7.02 15.98
CA ILE A 15 -5.97 6.02 15.13
C ILE A 15 -4.95 5.07 14.51
N ALA A 16 -3.84 5.58 13.99
CA ALA A 16 -2.79 4.74 13.43
C ALA A 16 -2.18 3.81 14.50
N ASP A 17 -1.96 4.29 15.73
CA ASP A 17 -1.41 3.49 16.82
C ASP A 17 -2.43 2.45 17.33
N GLU A 18 -3.72 2.74 17.30
CA GLU A 18 -4.78 1.76 17.60
C GLU A 18 -4.85 0.64 16.55
N ILE A 19 -4.84 0.99 15.26
CA ILE A 19 -4.83 0.00 14.18
C ILE A 19 -3.55 -0.83 14.23
N SER A 20 -2.39 -0.22 14.49
CA SER A 20 -1.14 -0.95 14.71
C SER A 20 -1.29 -2.02 15.78
N ARG A 21 -1.87 -1.68 16.94
CA ARG A 21 -2.15 -2.64 18.02
C ARG A 21 -3.12 -3.75 17.63
N MET A 22 -4.15 -3.44 16.85
CA MET A 22 -5.08 -4.46 16.34
C MET A 22 -4.41 -5.46 15.40
N LEU A 23 -3.35 -5.03 14.71
CA LEU A 23 -2.58 -5.87 13.79
C LEU A 23 -1.40 -6.57 14.48
N GLU A 24 -1.06 -6.23 15.72
CA GLU A 24 0.05 -6.85 16.44
C GLU A 24 -0.11 -8.38 16.49
N ASN A 25 1.02 -9.09 16.28
CA ASN A 25 1.10 -10.56 16.27
C ASN A 25 0.41 -11.26 15.09
N GLY A 26 0.06 -10.53 14.03
CA GLY A 26 -0.33 -11.15 12.77
C GLY A 26 0.82 -11.95 12.14
N ASN A 27 0.49 -12.99 11.34
CA ASN A 27 1.46 -13.67 10.50
C ASN A 27 1.83 -12.79 9.28
N TYR A 28 2.77 -11.87 9.45
CA TYR A 28 3.35 -11.04 8.40
C TYR A 28 4.85 -10.93 8.61
N GLU A 29 5.60 -10.55 7.57
CA GLU A 29 7.03 -10.23 7.70
C GLU A 29 7.20 -8.92 8.47
N HIS A 30 6.54 -7.85 8.01
CA HIS A 30 6.52 -6.57 8.73
C HIS A 30 5.36 -5.66 8.28
N ILE A 31 5.05 -4.68 9.13
CA ILE A 31 4.09 -3.60 8.83
C ILE A 31 4.81 -2.26 8.83
N ARG A 32 4.48 -1.40 7.87
CA ARG A 32 4.85 0.03 7.87
C ARG A 32 3.61 0.88 7.98
N ARG A 33 3.52 1.69 9.02
CA ARG A 33 2.51 2.75 9.14
C ARG A 33 3.09 4.08 8.66
N ARG A 34 2.24 4.93 8.07
CA ARG A 34 2.59 6.32 7.78
C ARG A 34 1.38 7.23 7.84
N ILE A 35 1.61 8.46 8.27
CA ILE A 35 0.77 9.59 7.91
C ILE A 35 1.45 10.27 6.71
N LYS A 36 0.71 10.54 5.64
CA LYS A 36 1.28 11.21 4.45
C LYS A 36 1.80 12.60 4.87
N SER A 37 2.99 12.99 4.41
CA SER A 37 3.51 14.32 4.73
C SER A 37 2.62 15.43 4.15
N GLU A 38 2.60 16.60 4.78
CA GLU A 38 1.79 17.72 4.29
C GLU A 38 2.12 18.11 2.85
N GLU A 39 3.41 18.13 2.50
CA GLU A 39 3.86 18.44 1.14
C GLU A 39 3.33 17.41 0.13
N SER A 40 3.43 16.12 0.46
CA SER A 40 2.89 15.05 -0.38
C SER A 40 1.37 15.14 -0.51
N MET A 41 0.68 15.54 0.57
CA MET A 41 -0.78 15.70 0.56
C MET A 41 -1.19 16.88 -0.31
N ARG A 42 -0.53 18.04 -0.16
CA ARG A 42 -0.73 19.22 -1.02
C ARG A 42 -0.48 18.90 -2.50
N ASN A 43 0.63 18.20 -2.79
CA ASN A 43 0.92 17.72 -4.14
C ASN A 43 -0.20 16.83 -4.69
N LYS A 44 -0.75 15.94 -3.86
CA LYS A 44 -1.85 15.06 -4.26
C LYS A 44 -3.16 15.82 -4.43
N CYS A 45 -3.46 16.83 -3.62
CA CYS A 45 -4.60 17.73 -3.85
C CYS A 45 -4.48 18.41 -5.23
N ARG A 46 -3.32 19.01 -5.54
CA ARG A 46 -3.06 19.66 -6.84
C ARG A 46 -3.23 18.71 -8.01
N LEU A 47 -2.67 17.50 -7.93
CA LEU A 47 -2.78 16.48 -8.99
C LEU A 47 -4.23 16.00 -9.21
N ASN A 48 -5.08 16.05 -8.19
CA ASN A 48 -6.50 15.69 -8.29
C ASN A 48 -7.41 16.91 -8.49
N HIS A 49 -6.85 18.10 -8.74
CA HIS A 49 -7.61 19.34 -8.89
C HIS A 49 -8.50 19.67 -7.67
N LEU A 50 -8.03 19.33 -6.46
CA LEU A 50 -8.71 19.59 -5.19
C LEU A 50 -8.11 20.81 -4.48
N PRO A 51 -8.91 21.57 -3.71
CA PRO A 51 -8.39 22.62 -2.84
C PRO A 51 -7.38 22.06 -1.82
N GLU A 52 -6.32 22.80 -1.51
CA GLU A 52 -5.31 22.41 -0.50
C GLU A 52 -5.78 22.75 0.93
N ASN A 53 -6.88 22.12 1.36
CA ASN A 53 -7.48 22.31 2.68
C ASN A 53 -7.73 20.97 3.41
N GLU A 54 -8.08 21.08 4.68
CA GLU A 54 -8.35 19.96 5.58
C GLU A 54 -9.42 19.01 5.03
N ARG A 55 -10.52 19.56 4.54
CA ARG A 55 -11.61 18.77 3.97
C ARG A 55 -11.13 17.89 2.80
N SER A 56 -10.35 18.44 1.89
CA SER A 56 -9.78 17.65 0.78
C SER A 56 -8.85 16.55 1.30
N ALA A 57 -8.00 16.87 2.29
CA ALA A 57 -7.02 15.94 2.82
C ALA A 57 -7.63 14.80 3.65
N LEU A 58 -8.74 15.05 4.35
CA LEU A 58 -9.39 14.08 5.23
C LEU A 58 -10.60 13.36 4.60
N GLU A 59 -11.34 14.01 3.70
CA GLU A 59 -12.57 13.45 3.12
C GLU A 59 -12.43 13.02 1.66
N SER A 60 -11.60 13.72 0.87
CA SER A 60 -11.48 13.48 -0.58
C SER A 60 -10.28 12.61 -0.95
N ILE A 61 -9.18 12.71 -0.20
CA ILE A 61 -7.99 11.88 -0.37
C ILE A 61 -8.01 10.78 0.70
N HIS A 62 -8.01 9.53 0.27
CA HIS A 62 -8.26 8.39 1.15
C HIS A 62 -7.01 7.67 1.65
N ASP A 63 -5.82 8.18 1.30
CA ASP A 63 -4.52 7.61 1.69
C ASP A 63 -3.70 8.57 2.58
N ALA A 64 -4.40 9.33 3.43
CA ALA A 64 -3.80 10.18 4.46
C ALA A 64 -3.16 9.34 5.57
N ILE A 65 -3.90 8.37 6.10
CA ILE A 65 -3.41 7.32 6.99
C ILE A 65 -3.18 6.07 6.13
N GLY A 66 -1.96 5.56 6.12
CA GLY A 66 -1.59 4.43 5.25
C GLY A 66 -0.86 3.34 6.02
N PHE A 67 -1.27 2.10 5.79
CA PHE A 67 -0.60 0.90 6.26
C PHE A 67 -0.12 0.08 5.08
N ARG A 68 1.10 -0.44 5.18
CA ARG A 68 1.63 -1.44 4.28
C ARG A 68 1.92 -2.71 5.06
N ILE A 69 1.21 -3.79 4.74
CA ILE A 69 1.38 -5.09 5.38
C ILE A 69 2.12 -6.00 4.40
N ILE A 70 3.33 -6.39 4.76
CA ILE A 70 4.20 -7.25 3.94
C ILE A 70 4.07 -8.67 4.44
N CYS A 71 3.49 -9.53 3.62
CA CYS A 71 3.29 -10.95 3.89
C CYS A 71 4.42 -11.76 3.27
N HIS A 72 4.63 -12.98 3.75
CA HIS A 72 5.58 -13.90 3.15
C HIS A 72 5.02 -14.48 1.85
N PHE A 73 3.71 -14.74 1.83
CA PHE A 73 3.05 -15.47 0.74
C PHE A 73 1.80 -14.76 0.22
N ILE A 74 1.39 -15.13 -1.01
CA ILE A 74 0.22 -14.55 -1.68
C ILE A 74 -1.07 -14.88 -0.92
N ASP A 75 -1.24 -16.12 -0.45
CA ASP A 75 -2.44 -16.52 0.28
C ASP A 75 -2.64 -15.68 1.55
N GLU A 76 -1.56 -15.33 2.25
CA GLU A 76 -1.60 -14.48 3.44
C GLU A 76 -2.09 -13.08 3.13
N VAL A 77 -1.76 -12.52 1.95
CA VAL A 77 -2.32 -11.24 1.49
C VAL A 77 -3.85 -11.31 1.46
N TYR A 78 -4.42 -12.40 0.96
CA TYR A 78 -5.87 -12.57 0.91
C TYR A 78 -6.48 -12.88 2.29
N ASP A 79 -5.74 -13.54 3.19
CA ASP A 79 -6.15 -13.73 4.58
C ASP A 79 -6.25 -12.39 5.32
N TYR A 80 -5.27 -11.49 5.16
CA TYR A 80 -5.36 -10.12 5.68
C TYR A 80 -6.50 -9.33 5.04
N ALA A 81 -6.70 -9.46 3.73
CA ALA A 81 -7.81 -8.77 3.07
C ALA A 81 -9.16 -9.21 3.68
N LYS A 82 -9.32 -10.51 3.96
CA LYS A 82 -10.49 -11.06 4.66
C LYS A 82 -10.60 -10.55 6.09
N MET A 83 -9.50 -10.53 6.85
CA MET A 83 -9.48 -10.01 8.21
C MET A 83 -9.89 -8.53 8.26
N ILE A 84 -9.37 -7.71 7.35
CA ILE A 84 -9.71 -6.28 7.23
C ILE A 84 -11.19 -6.10 6.87
N ARG A 85 -11.73 -6.89 5.94
CA ARG A 85 -13.17 -6.87 5.62
C ARG A 85 -14.06 -7.17 6.84
N ASN A 86 -13.60 -8.03 7.74
CA ASN A 86 -14.36 -8.40 8.93
C ASN A 86 -14.23 -7.35 10.05
N ALA A 87 -13.10 -6.66 10.14
CA ALA A 87 -12.81 -5.70 11.20
C ALA A 87 -13.25 -4.27 10.90
N PHE A 88 -13.36 -3.89 9.62
CA PHE A 88 -13.59 -2.51 9.19
C PHE A 88 -14.66 -2.38 8.12
N THR A 89 -15.27 -1.20 8.01
CA THR A 89 -16.13 -0.85 6.87
C THR A 89 -15.27 -0.53 5.66
N VAL A 90 -15.21 -1.45 4.70
CA VAL A 90 -14.47 -1.27 3.45
C VAL A 90 -15.27 -0.41 2.48
N THR A 91 -14.64 0.65 1.97
CA THR A 91 -15.27 1.59 1.03
C THR A 91 -14.78 1.40 -0.41
N ALA A 92 -13.60 0.83 -0.62
CA ALA A 92 -13.10 0.46 -1.95
C ALA A 92 -12.02 -0.63 -1.86
N GLU A 93 -11.96 -1.49 -2.87
CA GLU A 93 -10.91 -2.50 -3.03
C GLU A 93 -10.38 -2.49 -4.47
N LYS A 94 -9.07 -2.68 -4.64
CA LYS A 94 -8.42 -2.86 -5.94
C LYS A 94 -7.38 -3.97 -5.85
N ASP A 95 -7.62 -5.04 -6.60
CA ASP A 95 -6.75 -6.21 -6.64
C ASP A 95 -5.76 -6.10 -7.81
N TYR A 96 -4.63 -5.42 -7.60
CA TYR A 96 -3.56 -5.39 -8.59
C TYR A 96 -2.67 -6.64 -8.56
N ILE A 97 -2.94 -7.62 -7.67
CA ILE A 97 -2.25 -8.91 -7.70
C ILE A 97 -2.82 -9.73 -8.86
N ARG A 98 -4.16 -9.77 -8.96
CA ARG A 98 -4.87 -10.38 -10.09
C ARG A 98 -4.79 -9.52 -11.35
N ASP A 99 -5.15 -8.23 -11.24
CA ASP A 99 -5.27 -7.31 -12.36
C ASP A 99 -4.12 -6.27 -12.32
N CYS A 100 -2.89 -6.75 -12.57
CA CYS A 100 -1.68 -5.92 -12.43
C CYS A 100 -1.65 -4.73 -13.39
N LYS A 101 -1.01 -3.63 -12.98
CA LYS A 101 -0.87 -2.46 -13.86
C LYS A 101 0.05 -2.76 -15.04
N PRO A 102 -0.03 -2.00 -16.15
CA PRO A 102 0.82 -2.20 -17.33
C PRO A 102 2.33 -2.19 -17.04
N ASN A 103 2.77 -1.41 -16.05
CA ASN A 103 4.18 -1.37 -15.62
C ASN A 103 4.62 -2.58 -14.78
N GLY A 104 3.72 -3.51 -14.44
CA GLY A 104 4.02 -4.68 -13.62
C GLY A 104 3.72 -4.52 -12.13
N TYR A 105 3.22 -3.36 -11.71
CA TYR A 105 2.87 -3.12 -10.31
C TYR A 105 1.79 -4.08 -9.80
N ARG A 106 2.07 -4.73 -8.67
CA ARG A 106 1.17 -5.63 -7.94
C ARG A 106 1.07 -5.23 -6.47
N SER A 107 -0.15 -5.23 -5.94
CA SER A 107 -0.51 -5.02 -4.54
C SER A 107 -2.02 -5.17 -4.40
N TYR A 108 -2.52 -5.55 -3.24
CA TYR A 108 -3.94 -5.49 -2.93
C TYR A 108 -4.22 -4.20 -2.15
N HIS A 109 -5.05 -3.31 -2.68
CA HIS A 109 -5.37 -2.03 -2.02
C HIS A 109 -6.77 -2.09 -1.45
N MET A 110 -6.92 -1.71 -0.19
CA MET A 110 -8.20 -1.56 0.49
C MET A 110 -8.28 -0.19 1.12
N ILE A 111 -9.38 0.51 0.89
CA ILE A 111 -9.72 1.74 1.59
C ILE A 111 -10.82 1.39 2.57
N VAL A 112 -10.63 1.74 3.84
CA VAL A 112 -11.62 1.53 4.88
C VAL A 112 -11.97 2.85 5.56
N ARG A 113 -13.12 2.87 6.23
CA ARG A 113 -13.51 3.95 7.12
C ARG A 113 -13.44 3.49 8.58
N TYR A 114 -12.72 4.23 9.40
CA TYR A 114 -12.54 3.93 10.82
C TYR A 114 -12.54 5.22 11.65
N LYS A 115 -13.42 5.29 12.66
CA LYS A 115 -13.60 6.46 13.55
C LYS A 115 -13.66 7.81 12.81
N GLY A 116 -14.34 7.85 11.66
CA GLY A 116 -14.50 9.06 10.85
C GLY A 116 -13.44 9.27 9.76
N TYR A 117 -12.30 8.60 9.83
CA TYR A 117 -11.17 8.76 8.91
C TYR A 117 -11.10 7.66 7.86
N TYR A 118 -10.53 7.99 6.69
CA TYR A 118 -10.13 7.01 5.70
C TYR A 118 -8.74 6.46 6.01
N VAL A 119 -8.60 5.14 5.88
CA VAL A 119 -7.33 4.42 6.04
C VAL A 119 -7.11 3.55 4.81
N GLU A 120 -5.94 3.69 4.19
CA GLU A 120 -5.51 2.84 3.07
C GLU A 120 -4.64 1.70 3.61
N PHE A 121 -5.03 0.47 3.33
CA PHE A 121 -4.20 -0.72 3.47
C PHE A 121 -3.66 -1.14 2.11
N GLN A 122 -2.33 -1.30 2.03
CA GLN A 122 -1.65 -1.90 0.89
C GLN A 122 -1.03 -3.23 1.34
N LEU A 123 -1.60 -4.32 0.87
CA LEU A 123 -1.14 -5.67 1.18
C LEU A 123 -0.26 -6.16 0.03
N ARG A 124 0.89 -6.73 0.38
CA ARG A 124 1.93 -7.13 -0.58
C ARG A 124 2.69 -8.34 -0.06
N THR A 125 3.29 -9.10 -0.97
CA THR A 125 4.39 -10.00 -0.62
C THR A 125 5.71 -9.21 -0.50
N ILE A 126 6.75 -9.87 -0.01
CA ILE A 126 8.12 -9.33 0.00
C ILE A 126 8.53 -8.93 -1.43
N ALA A 127 8.34 -9.81 -2.42
CA ALA A 127 8.76 -9.55 -3.80
C ALA A 127 8.03 -8.34 -4.42
N MET A 128 6.72 -8.22 -4.17
CA MET A 128 5.93 -7.06 -4.63
C MET A 128 6.42 -5.75 -4.01
N ASP A 129 6.78 -5.76 -2.72
CA ASP A 129 7.28 -4.56 -2.05
C ASP A 129 8.69 -4.17 -2.49
N THR A 130 9.57 -5.17 -2.70
CA THR A 130 10.90 -4.95 -3.27
C THR A 130 10.80 -4.28 -4.63
N TRP A 131 9.99 -4.85 -5.53
CA TRP A 131 9.83 -4.29 -6.87
C TRP A 131 9.26 -2.87 -6.84
N ALA A 132 8.18 -2.65 -6.09
CA ALA A 132 7.53 -1.34 -6.03
C ALA A 132 8.41 -0.27 -5.39
N SER A 133 9.29 -0.64 -4.45
CA SER A 133 10.24 0.28 -3.85
C SER A 133 11.35 0.65 -4.84
N LEU A 134 11.92 -0.33 -5.55
CA LEU A 134 12.96 -0.09 -6.56
C LEU A 134 12.43 0.72 -7.76
N GLU A 135 11.22 0.41 -8.25
CA GLU A 135 10.59 1.16 -9.34
C GLU A 135 10.40 2.63 -8.96
N HIS A 136 9.93 2.89 -7.74
CA HIS A 136 9.76 4.25 -7.23
C HIS A 136 11.09 5.01 -7.16
N GLU A 137 12.13 4.39 -6.59
CA GLU A 137 13.47 4.99 -6.50
C GLU A 137 14.08 5.29 -7.88
N ILE A 138 13.91 4.39 -8.84
CA ILE A 138 14.40 4.57 -10.21
C ILE A 138 13.65 5.72 -10.91
N LYS A 139 12.32 5.76 -10.79
CA LYS A 139 11.50 6.82 -11.41
C LYS A 139 11.67 8.18 -10.75
N TYR A 140 12.04 8.23 -9.48
CA TYR A 140 12.27 9.49 -8.79
C TYR A 140 13.51 10.23 -9.31
N LYS A 141 14.50 9.51 -9.86
CA LYS A 141 15.68 10.12 -10.49
C LYS A 141 15.29 10.71 -11.85
N LYS A 142 15.14 12.04 -11.90
CA LYS A 142 14.58 12.82 -13.03
C LYS A 142 15.35 12.75 -14.36
N GLU A 143 16.56 12.19 -14.39
CA GLU A 143 17.39 12.11 -15.59
C GLU A 143 17.59 10.66 -16.05
N LEU A 144 16.51 10.03 -16.51
CA LEU A 144 16.59 8.73 -17.16
C LEU A 144 16.96 8.93 -18.63
N SER A 145 18.14 8.44 -19.04
CA SER A 145 18.63 8.53 -20.41
C SER A 145 17.80 7.74 -21.42
N ASN A 146 17.07 6.70 -20.98
CA ASN A 146 16.17 5.92 -21.83
C ASN A 146 14.95 5.37 -21.05
N PRO A 147 13.89 6.18 -20.88
CA PRO A 147 12.74 5.82 -20.05
C PRO A 147 11.96 4.59 -20.52
N GLU A 148 11.86 4.36 -21.84
CA GLU A 148 11.11 3.23 -22.39
C GLU A 148 11.78 1.89 -22.10
N LEU A 149 13.09 1.82 -22.37
CA LEU A 149 13.88 0.62 -22.08
C LEU A 149 13.85 0.28 -20.59
N ILE A 150 14.01 1.30 -19.73
CA ILE A 150 13.94 1.11 -18.28
C ILE A 150 12.55 0.63 -17.85
N GLY A 151 11.48 1.18 -18.44
CA GLY A 151 10.12 0.73 -18.19
C GLY A 151 9.91 -0.74 -18.57
N ALA A 152 10.42 -1.16 -19.72
CA ALA A 152 10.36 -2.56 -20.18
C ALA A 152 11.13 -3.51 -19.26
N GLU A 153 12.35 -3.14 -18.84
CA GLU A 153 13.15 -3.95 -17.92
C GLU A 153 12.52 -4.03 -16.52
N LEU A 154 11.97 -2.92 -16.01
CA LEU A 154 11.21 -2.93 -14.77
C LEU A 154 10.02 -3.89 -14.86
N LYS A 155 9.27 -3.86 -15.96
CA LYS A 155 8.15 -4.77 -16.19
C LYS A 155 8.61 -6.23 -16.22
N ARG A 156 9.70 -6.54 -16.94
CA ARG A 156 10.28 -7.89 -16.99
C ARG A 156 10.65 -8.39 -15.59
N CYS A 157 11.36 -7.57 -14.80
CA CYS A 157 11.69 -7.89 -13.42
C CYS A 157 10.45 -8.11 -12.54
N ALA A 158 9.37 -7.35 -12.76
CA ALA A 158 8.11 -7.53 -12.03
C ALA A 158 7.51 -8.92 -12.27
N ASP A 159 7.54 -9.38 -13.53
CA ASP A 159 6.96 -10.66 -13.94
C ASP A 159 7.80 -11.86 -13.46
N GLU A 160 9.13 -11.71 -13.43
CA GLU A 160 10.04 -12.70 -12.84
C GLU A 160 9.82 -12.84 -11.33
N LEU A 161 9.71 -11.72 -10.62
CA LEU A 161 9.41 -11.71 -9.19
C LEU A 161 8.04 -12.32 -8.89
N ALA A 162 7.02 -12.02 -9.69
CA ALA A 162 5.70 -12.62 -9.56
C ALA A 162 5.73 -14.14 -9.78
N SER A 163 6.54 -14.62 -10.73
CA SER A 163 6.72 -16.06 -10.99
C SER A 163 7.42 -16.77 -9.82
N CYS A 164 8.38 -16.09 -9.19
CA CYS A 164 9.06 -16.56 -7.99
C CYS A 164 8.07 -16.67 -6.81
N ASP A 165 7.24 -15.65 -6.57
CA ASP A 165 6.20 -15.67 -5.52
C ASP A 165 5.25 -16.86 -5.66
N ILE A 166 4.78 -17.14 -6.88
CA ILE A 166 3.91 -18.29 -7.16
C ILE A 166 4.64 -19.61 -6.85
N SER A 167 5.90 -19.72 -7.26
CA SER A 167 6.71 -20.92 -7.01
C SER A 167 6.91 -21.14 -5.50
N MET A 168 7.21 -20.09 -4.74
CA MET A 168 7.36 -20.14 -3.29
C MET A 168 6.05 -20.50 -2.59
N GLN A 169 4.92 -19.95 -3.05
CA GLN A 169 3.59 -20.33 -2.56
C GLN A 169 3.30 -21.82 -2.78
N VAL A 170 3.66 -22.38 -3.94
CA VAL A 170 3.49 -23.82 -4.22
C VAL A 170 4.38 -24.66 -3.30
N LEU A 171 5.63 -24.25 -3.08
CA LEU A 171 6.55 -24.93 -2.17
C LEU A 171 6.02 -24.95 -0.72
N ARG A 172 5.47 -23.83 -0.23
CA ARG A 172 4.78 -23.77 1.08
C ARG A 172 3.64 -24.77 1.18
N LYS A 173 2.79 -24.85 0.15
CA LYS A 173 1.67 -25.81 0.12
C LYS A 173 2.14 -27.27 0.18
N ARG A 174 3.29 -27.58 -0.44
CA ARG A 174 3.88 -28.92 -0.45
C ARG A 174 4.63 -29.29 0.83
N SER A 175 5.24 -28.32 1.51
CA SER A 175 6.04 -28.58 2.71
C SER A 175 5.21 -28.88 3.95
N GLY A 176 3.88 -28.68 3.89
CA GLY A 176 2.96 -28.93 5.01
C GLY A 176 3.19 -28.03 6.23
N ARG A 177 4.12 -27.07 6.13
CA ARG A 177 4.39 -26.08 7.18
C ARG A 177 3.54 -24.84 6.95
N ALA A 178 2.66 -24.57 7.92
CA ALA A 178 2.33 -23.18 8.25
C ALA A 178 3.61 -22.58 8.85
N LEU A 179 4.42 -21.93 8.00
CA LEU A 179 5.40 -20.95 8.47
C LEU A 179 4.64 -19.73 9.00
#